data_AF-A0A2P2D8M6-F1
#
_entry.id   AF-A0A2P2D8M6-F1
#
_cell.length_a   1.000
_cell.length_b   1.000
_cell.length_c   1.000
_cell.angle_alpha   90.00
_cell.angle_beta   90.00
_cell.angle_gamma   90.00
#
_symmetry.space_group_name_H-M   'P 1'
#
loop_
_entity.id
_entity.type
_entity.pdbx_description
1 polymer ?
#
loop_
_entity_poly.entity_id
_entity_poly.type
_entity_poly.pdbx_seq_one_letter_code
_entity_poly.pdbx_strand_id
1 'polypeptide(L)'
;MESHPIEVSIKEKSSGKYELELYLPKDFGFQMEAPHRIFLSGSEGLKVTAAELKLTGPTHPKKPEYFEYVKPLTFQVEGKGKLLMEGKLFYCNFLKNICIPAKVTKTFSI
;
A
#
# COMPACT_ATOMS: atom_id res chain seq x y z
N MET A 1 1.29 -1.63 20.66
CA MET A 1 2.01 -1.64 19.37
C MET A 1 1.73 -0.31 18.71
N GLU A 2 2.76 0.51 18.50
CA GLU A 2 2.64 1.85 17.90
C GLU A 2 2.01 1.72 16.51
N SER A 3 0.73 2.04 16.40
CA SER A 3 0.00 1.93 15.13
C SER A 3 0.49 3.03 14.21
N HIS A 4 1.20 2.66 13.15
CA HIS A 4 1.42 3.57 12.03
C HIS A 4 0.06 4.02 11.46
N PRO A 5 -0.03 5.22 10.86
CA PRO A 5 -1.29 5.76 10.33
C PRO A 5 -1.66 5.20 8.96
N ILE A 6 -0.85 4.29 8.39
CA ILE A 6 -1.12 3.70 7.09
C ILE A 6 -2.31 2.74 7.19
N GLU A 7 -3.37 3.07 6.46
CA GLU A 7 -4.52 2.22 6.24
C GLU A 7 -4.37 1.49 4.90
N VAL A 8 -4.82 0.23 4.86
CA VAL A 8 -4.73 -0.62 3.68
C VAL A 8 -6.09 -1.29 3.45
N SER A 9 -6.61 -1.18 2.24
CA SER A 9 -7.81 -1.87 1.77
C SER A 9 -7.54 -2.58 0.45
N ILE A 10 -8.37 -3.57 0.15
CA ILE A 10 -8.39 -4.21 -1.18
C ILE A 10 -9.79 -4.11 -1.77
N LYS A 11 -9.87 -4.02 -3.09
CA LYS A 11 -11.14 -3.96 -3.84
C LYS A 11 -11.06 -4.84 -5.08
N GLU A 12 -12.02 -5.75 -5.23
CA GLU A 12 -12.16 -6.52 -6.47
C GLU A 12 -12.72 -5.60 -7.58
N LYS A 13 -12.11 -5.67 -8.77
CA LYS A 13 -12.57 -4.91 -9.95
C LYS A 13 -13.28 -5.80 -10.96
N SER A 14 -12.77 -7.01 -11.10
CA SER A 14 -13.32 -8.08 -11.92
C SER A 14 -12.79 -9.40 -11.38
N SER A 15 -13.38 -10.52 -11.77
CA SER A 15 -12.95 -11.84 -11.30
C SER A 15 -11.42 -12.02 -11.36
N GLY A 16 -10.81 -12.26 -10.21
CA GLY A 16 -9.38 -12.49 -10.07
C GLY A 16 -8.49 -11.24 -10.21
N LYS A 17 -9.05 -10.04 -10.39
CA LYS A 17 -8.30 -8.77 -10.50
C LYS A 17 -8.70 -7.81 -9.39
N TYR A 18 -7.70 -7.35 -8.65
CA TYR A 18 -7.87 -6.55 -7.45
C TYR A 18 -7.04 -5.28 -7.52
N GLU A 19 -7.49 -4.28 -6.78
CA GLU A 19 -6.72 -3.11 -6.40
C GLU A 19 -6.43 -3.14 -4.90
N LEU A 20 -5.21 -2.75 -4.53
CA LEU A 20 -4.77 -2.46 -3.18
C LEU A 20 -4.65 -0.95 -3.04
N GLU A 21 -5.34 -0.39 -2.06
CA GLU A 21 -5.34 1.04 -1.79
C GLU A 21 -4.55 1.31 -0.50
N LEU A 22 -3.72 2.36 -0.53
CA LEU A 22 -2.98 2.85 0.63
C LEU A 22 -3.51 4.23 0.98
N TYR A 23 -3.93 4.41 2.22
CA TYR A 23 -4.39 5.69 2.73
C TYR A 23 -3.52 6.17 3.88
N LEU A 24 -3.29 7.48 3.89
CA LEU A 24 -2.71 8.21 5.00
C LEU A 24 -3.69 9.33 5.39
N PRO A 25 -3.87 9.60 6.68
CA PRO A 25 -4.68 10.71 7.14
C PRO A 25 -4.07 12.05 6.70
N LYS A 26 -4.86 13.11 6.85
CA LYS A 26 -4.42 14.48 6.58
C LYS A 26 -3.10 14.79 7.31
N ASP A 27 -2.25 15.58 6.67
CA ASP A 27 -0.95 16.02 7.16
C ASP A 27 0.13 14.92 7.21
N PHE A 28 -0.13 13.80 6.54
CA PHE A 28 0.88 12.78 6.25
C PHE A 28 1.06 12.62 4.74
N GLY A 29 2.20 12.08 4.33
CA GLY A 29 2.43 11.72 2.93
C GLY A 29 3.53 10.69 2.76
N PHE A 30 3.44 9.93 1.67
CA PHE A 30 4.49 9.03 1.24
C PHE A 30 5.54 9.80 0.44
N GLN A 31 6.80 9.69 0.81
CA GLN A 31 7.90 10.31 0.05
C GLN A 31 8.11 9.56 -1.28
N MET A 32 8.27 10.27 -2.39
CA MET A 32 8.39 9.65 -3.72
C MET A 32 9.67 8.84 -3.92
N GLU A 33 10.80 9.34 -3.39
CA GLU A 33 12.12 8.73 -3.59
C GLU A 33 12.47 7.68 -2.53
N ALA A 34 11.60 7.47 -1.53
CA ALA A 34 11.86 6.49 -0.50
C ALA A 34 11.75 5.06 -1.06
N PRO A 35 12.54 4.10 -0.52
CA PRO A 35 12.60 2.73 -1.04
C PRO A 35 11.43 1.86 -0.53
N HIS A 36 10.21 2.24 -0.89
CA HIS A 36 9.00 1.49 -0.57
C HIS A 36 9.02 0.10 -1.19
N ARG A 37 8.60 -0.91 -0.42
CA ARG A 37 8.43 -2.28 -0.91
C ARG A 37 7.15 -2.87 -0.37
N ILE A 38 6.36 -3.47 -1.24
CA ILE A 38 5.18 -4.25 -0.88
C ILE A 38 5.32 -5.62 -1.53
N PHE A 39 5.00 -6.65 -0.76
CA PHE A 39 4.99 -8.04 -1.18
C PHE A 39 3.60 -8.62 -0.91
N LEU A 40 3.12 -9.43 -1.84
CA LEU A 40 1.86 -10.15 -1.75
C LEU A 40 2.13 -11.65 -1.88
N SER A 41 1.56 -12.43 -0.97
CA SER A 41 1.58 -13.89 -1.05
C SER A 41 0.20 -14.46 -0.77
N GLY A 42 -0.19 -15.45 -1.57
CA GLY A 42 -1.41 -16.23 -1.34
C GLY A 42 -1.14 -17.49 -0.53
N SER A 43 -2.13 -17.93 0.22
CA SER A 43 -2.17 -19.22 0.92
C SER A 43 -3.58 -19.82 0.87
N GLU A 44 -3.71 -21.06 1.34
CA GLU A 44 -5.00 -21.78 1.39
C GLU A 44 -5.69 -21.94 0.02
N GLY A 45 -4.90 -22.11 -1.05
CA GLY A 45 -5.40 -22.28 -2.42
C GLY A 45 -5.45 -21.00 -3.26
N LEU A 46 -5.11 -19.86 -2.66
CA LEU A 46 -4.91 -18.59 -3.37
C LEU A 46 -3.48 -18.49 -3.91
N LYS A 47 -3.34 -18.11 -5.18
CA LYS A 47 -2.05 -17.83 -5.83
C LYS A 47 -2.04 -16.43 -6.41
N VAL A 48 -1.02 -15.62 -6.10
CA VAL A 48 -0.80 -14.33 -6.75
C VAL A 48 -0.07 -14.57 -8.07
N THR A 49 -0.65 -14.13 -9.19
CA THR A 49 -0.13 -14.40 -10.54
C THR A 49 0.54 -13.20 -11.18
N ALA A 50 0.12 -11.99 -10.82
CA ALA A 50 0.73 -10.74 -11.24
C ALA A 50 0.52 -9.68 -10.17
N ALA A 51 1.49 -8.77 -9.98
CA ALA A 51 1.35 -7.68 -9.03
C ALA A 51 2.20 -6.47 -9.44
N GLU A 52 1.57 -5.32 -9.62
CA GLU A 52 2.22 -4.04 -9.88
C GLU A 52 2.11 -3.15 -8.65
N LEU A 53 3.14 -3.23 -7.80
CA LEU A 53 3.10 -2.73 -6.42
C LEU A 53 3.99 -1.50 -6.19
N LYS A 54 4.46 -0.87 -7.27
CA LYS A 54 5.23 0.37 -7.20
C LYS A 54 4.29 1.54 -6.90
N LEU A 55 4.54 2.25 -5.81
CA LEU A 55 3.79 3.47 -5.47
C LEU A 55 3.95 4.50 -6.59
N THR A 56 2.82 4.99 -7.09
CA THR A 56 2.74 6.09 -8.06
C THR A 56 1.57 6.99 -7.68
N GLY A 57 1.59 8.25 -8.13
CA GLY A 57 0.56 9.22 -7.76
C GLY A 57 0.89 10.62 -8.25
N PRO A 58 -0.06 11.56 -8.18
CA PRO A 58 0.23 12.96 -8.41
C PRO A 58 1.11 13.55 -7.30
N THR A 59 1.83 14.60 -7.64
CA THR A 59 2.68 15.35 -6.71
C THR A 59 1.86 16.23 -5.78
N HIS A 60 2.19 16.21 -4.48
CA HIS A 60 1.51 17.03 -3.49
C HIS A 60 1.77 18.53 -3.77
N PRO A 61 0.72 19.37 -3.87
CA PRO A 61 0.84 20.74 -4.39
C PRO A 61 1.69 21.68 -3.53
N LYS A 62 1.83 21.38 -2.24
CA LYS A 62 2.64 22.17 -1.29
C LYS A 62 3.96 21.50 -0.88
N LYS A 63 4.20 20.25 -1.30
CA LYS A 63 5.33 19.41 -0.84
C LYS A 63 5.78 18.49 -1.97
N PRO A 64 6.58 18.99 -2.91
CA PRO A 64 6.82 18.34 -4.20
C PRO A 64 7.54 16.98 -4.11
N GLU A 65 8.14 16.65 -2.97
CA GLU A 65 8.84 15.39 -2.72
C GLU A 65 7.89 14.24 -2.32
N TYR A 66 6.58 14.51 -2.23
CA TYR A 66 5.57 13.61 -1.68
C TYR A 66 4.41 13.39 -2.66
N PHE A 67 3.82 12.19 -2.61
CA PHE A 67 2.57 11.93 -3.30
C PHE A 67 1.42 12.67 -2.61
N GLU A 68 0.55 13.33 -3.38
CA GLU A 68 -0.72 13.87 -2.87
C GLU A 68 -1.62 12.73 -2.39
N TYR A 69 -1.68 11.67 -3.20
CA TYR A 69 -2.24 10.37 -2.86
C TYR A 69 -1.52 9.30 -3.68
N VAL A 70 -1.56 8.06 -3.21
CA VAL A 70 -1.06 6.91 -3.96
C VAL A 70 -2.20 6.36 -4.81
N LYS A 71 -1.95 6.19 -6.11
CA LYS A 71 -2.88 5.50 -7.02
C LYS A 71 -3.02 4.04 -6.58
N PRO A 72 -4.21 3.43 -6.72
CA PRO A 72 -4.40 2.03 -6.38
C PRO A 72 -3.39 1.12 -7.10
N LEU A 73 -2.83 0.17 -6.35
CA LEU A 73 -1.87 -0.81 -6.84
C LEU A 73 -2.63 -2.03 -7.34
N THR A 74 -2.32 -2.52 -8.54
CA THR A 74 -3.10 -3.61 -9.14
C THR A 74 -2.43 -4.96 -8.95
N PHE A 75 -3.21 -6.00 -8.66
CA PHE A 75 -2.71 -7.37 -8.61
C PHE A 75 -3.77 -8.36 -9.12
N GLN A 76 -3.31 -9.55 -9.49
CA GLN A 76 -4.15 -10.64 -9.98
C GLN A 76 -3.90 -11.90 -9.17
N VAL A 77 -4.97 -12.67 -8.99
CA VAL A 77 -4.96 -13.93 -8.24
C VAL A 77 -5.73 -15.02 -8.97
N GLU A 78 -5.36 -16.25 -8.69
CA GLU A 78 -6.09 -17.46 -9.06
C GLU A 78 -6.48 -18.23 -7.79
N GLY A 79 -7.68 -18.81 -7.79
CA GLY A 79 -8.22 -19.53 -6.63
C GLY A 79 -8.85 -18.62 -5.59
N LYS A 80 -9.10 -19.18 -4.40
CA LYS A 80 -9.65 -18.51 -3.22
C LYS A 80 -8.82 -18.91 -2.01
N GLY A 81 -8.79 -18.08 -0.97
CA GLY A 81 -8.01 -18.34 0.23
C GLY A 81 -7.62 -17.05 0.95
N LYS A 82 -6.40 -17.02 1.46
CA LYS A 82 -5.89 -15.86 2.21
C LYS A 82 -4.80 -15.14 1.44
N LEU A 83 -4.92 -13.83 1.34
CA LEU A 83 -3.89 -12.93 0.84
C LEU A 83 -3.16 -12.31 2.02
N LEU A 84 -1.86 -12.54 2.13
CA LEU A 84 -0.97 -11.83 3.04
C LEU A 84 -0.28 -10.70 2.28
N MET A 85 -0.37 -9.49 2.84
CA MET A 85 0.37 -8.31 2.41
C MET A 85 1.41 -7.95 3.46
N GLU A 86 2.65 -7.76 3.00
CA GLU A 86 3.75 -7.26 3.81
C GLU A 86 4.36 -6.05 3.12
N GLY A 87 4.56 -4.97 3.87
CA GLY A 87 5.05 -3.70 3.34
C GLY A 87 6.11 -3.08 4.23
N LYS A 88 7.20 -2.60 3.61
CA LYS A 88 8.10 -1.61 4.20
C LYS A 88 7.84 -0.27 3.50
N LEU A 89 7.15 0.62 4.19
CA LEU A 89 6.69 1.90 3.65
C LEU A 89 7.33 3.06 4.42
N PHE A 90 7.52 4.19 3.77
CA PHE A 90 8.13 5.38 4.37
C PHE A 90 7.20 6.58 4.24
N TYR A 91 6.75 7.10 5.36
CA TYR A 91 5.82 8.22 5.36
C TYR A 91 6.36 9.31 6.28
N CYS A 92 5.93 10.55 6.05
CA CYS A 92 6.29 11.66 6.91
C CYS A 92 5.04 12.31 7.51
N ASN A 93 5.15 12.77 8.75
CA ASN A 93 4.16 13.62 9.40
C ASN A 93 4.60 15.08 9.20
N PHE A 94 3.80 15.84 8.49
CA PHE A 94 4.12 17.21 8.10
C PHE A 94 4.02 18.20 9.26
N LEU A 95 3.14 17.97 10.23
CA LEU A 95 3.02 18.83 11.41
C LEU A 95 4.24 18.69 12.33
N LYS A 96 4.74 17.45 12.46
CA LYS A 96 5.88 17.13 13.32
C LYS A 96 7.22 17.25 12.59
N ASN A 97 7.20 17.40 11.26
CA ASN A 97 8.37 17.43 10.40
C ASN A 97 9.30 16.21 10.60
N ILE A 98 8.72 15.01 10.70
CA ILE A 98 9.44 13.74 10.89
C ILE A 98 9.07 12.73 9.82
N CYS A 99 10.02 11.89 9.43
CA CYS A 99 9.83 10.78 8.50
C CYS A 99 10.08 9.45 9.21
N ILE A 100 9.18 8.49 8.99
CA ILE A 100 9.09 7.26 9.77
C ILE A 100 9.00 6.05 8.82
N PRO A 101 9.88 5.05 8.96
CA PRO A 101 9.69 3.76 8.31
C PRO A 101 8.60 2.96 9.04
N ALA A 102 7.61 2.46 8.31
CA ALA A 102 6.59 1.54 8.80
C ALA A 102 6.79 0.14 8.22
N LYS A 103 6.59 -0.86 9.08
CA LYS A 103 6.32 -2.24 8.68
C LYS A 103 4.81 -2.46 8.77
N VAL A 104 4.19 -2.80 7.64
CA VAL A 104 2.75 -3.03 7.53
C VAL A 104 2.53 -4.49 7.20
N THR A 105 1.72 -5.19 7.99
CA THR A 105 1.31 -6.57 7.71
C THR A 105 -0.20 -6.66 7.80
N LYS A 106 -0.84 -7.17 6.76
CA LYS A 106 -2.30 -7.34 6.68
C LYS A 106 -2.66 -8.66 6.00
N THR A 107 -3.73 -9.27 6.47
CA THR A 107 -4.30 -10.47 5.85
C THR A 107 -5.72 -10.17 5.41
N PHE A 108 -6.05 -10.62 4.20
CA PHE A 108 -7.37 -10.49 3.60
C PHE A 108 -7.88 -11.86 3.16
N SER A 109 -9.19 -12.08 3.25
CA SER A 109 -9.84 -13.24 2.64
C SER A 109 -10.29 -12.89 1.23
N ILE A 110 -9.95 -13.72 0.25
CA ILE A 110 -10.32 -13.60 -1.16
C ILE A 110 -11.08 -14.84 -1.62
#